data_AF-A0A0A2LPR8-F1
#
_entry.id   AF-A0A0A2LPR8-F1
#
_cell.length_a   1.000
_cell.length_b   1.000
_cell.length_c   1.000
_cell.angle_alpha   90.00
_cell.angle_beta   90.00
_cell.angle_gamma   90.00
#
_symmetry.space_group_name_H-M   'P 1'
#
loop_
_entity.id
_entity.type
_entity.pdbx_description
1 polymer ?
#
loop_
_entity_poly.entity_id
_entity_poly.type
_entity_poly.pdbx_seq_one_letter_code
_entity_poly.pdbx_strand_id
1 'polypeptide(L)'
;MTDIENVFSIFHDGCISGYSGDMTLLNLKIECTYLAELINLNYSFFYIKLFEVSHLSFQTWHNLIDLATELVIKPEKIFQAELEILSANIKDDVVEVICNQYDKTFDYCGGVLRISANRIEICDEKMNTISLDELSSICDKYWDTFR
;
A
#
# COMPACT_ATOMS: atom_id res chain seq x y z
N MET A 1 5.42 1.57 -13.65
CA MET A 1 4.67 0.44 -13.04
C MET A 1 5.56 -0.42 -12.15
N THR A 2 6.75 -0.85 -12.60
CA THR A 2 7.72 -1.59 -11.77
C THR A 2 8.05 -0.90 -10.46
N ASP A 3 8.31 0.41 -10.47
CA ASP A 3 8.58 1.14 -9.22
C ASP A 3 7.41 1.09 -8.22
N ILE A 4 6.16 1.14 -8.71
CA ILE A 4 4.97 1.07 -7.84
C ILE A 4 4.87 -0.31 -7.22
N GLU A 5 5.01 -1.37 -8.02
CA GLU A 5 4.99 -2.75 -7.53
C GLU A 5 6.14 -2.99 -6.54
N ASN A 6 7.37 -2.62 -6.86
CA ASN A 6 8.53 -2.73 -5.97
C ASN A 6 8.29 -2.06 -4.61
N VAL A 7 7.68 -0.86 -4.59
CA VAL A 7 7.38 -0.16 -3.33
C VAL A 7 6.40 -0.96 -2.48
N PHE A 8 5.29 -1.43 -3.05
CA PHE A 8 4.32 -2.24 -2.30
C PHE A 8 4.89 -3.61 -1.90
N SER A 9 5.76 -4.19 -2.72
CA SER A 9 6.49 -5.43 -2.40
C SER A 9 7.45 -5.25 -1.22
N ILE A 10 8.12 -4.10 -1.11
CA ILE A 10 8.97 -3.78 0.07
C ILE A 10 8.11 -3.58 1.32
N PHE A 11 6.95 -2.94 1.19
CA PHE A 11 6.00 -2.75 2.29
C PHE A 11 5.16 -4.00 2.61
N HIS A 12 5.63 -5.20 2.29
CA HIS A 12 5.05 -6.46 2.78
C HIS A 12 4.89 -6.43 4.31
N ASP A 13 3.76 -6.92 4.82
CA ASP A 13 3.33 -6.82 6.23
C ASP A 13 3.14 -5.37 6.74
N GLY A 14 3.28 -4.37 5.87
CA GLY A 14 2.85 -3.00 6.14
C GLY A 14 1.35 -2.84 5.96
N CYS A 15 0.80 -1.72 6.42
CA CYS A 15 -0.63 -1.45 6.37
C CYS A 15 -0.93 -0.09 5.73
N ILE A 16 -1.81 -0.06 4.73
CA ILE A 16 -2.39 1.19 4.23
C ILE A 16 -3.44 1.65 5.25
N SER A 17 -3.07 2.62 6.09
CA SER A 17 -3.93 3.06 7.22
C SER A 17 -4.63 4.39 6.99
N GLY A 18 -4.37 5.04 5.86
CA GLY A 18 -5.07 6.26 5.51
C GLY A 18 -4.72 6.77 4.13
N TYR A 19 -5.52 7.73 3.65
CA TYR A 19 -5.27 8.40 2.38
C TYR A 19 -5.68 9.88 2.44
N SER A 20 -5.17 10.67 1.50
CA SER A 20 -5.65 12.03 1.22
C SER A 20 -5.38 12.41 -0.24
N GLY A 21 -6.02 13.48 -0.71
CA GLY A 21 -5.89 13.95 -2.08
C GLY A 21 -6.92 13.34 -3.03
N ASP A 22 -6.55 13.21 -4.30
CA ASP A 22 -7.45 12.81 -5.38
C ASP A 22 -6.70 11.98 -6.46
N MET A 23 -7.34 11.76 -7.61
CA MET A 23 -6.73 10.98 -8.71
C MET A 23 -5.56 11.71 -9.40
N THR A 24 -5.36 13.01 -9.17
CA THR A 24 -4.19 13.76 -9.66
C THR A 24 -3.00 13.53 -8.74
N LEU A 25 -3.24 13.52 -7.43
CA LEU A 25 -2.24 13.25 -6.40
C LEU A 25 -2.89 12.51 -5.24
N LEU A 26 -2.70 11.19 -5.21
CA LEU A 26 -3.18 10.32 -4.15
C LEU A 26 -2.04 10.08 -3.16
N ASN A 27 -2.21 10.51 -1.93
CA ASN A 27 -1.26 10.25 -0.85
C ASN A 27 -1.80 9.10 0.00
N LEU A 28 -1.01 8.04 0.17
CA LEU A 28 -1.30 6.91 1.05
C LEU A 28 -0.37 6.97 2.25
N LYS A 29 -0.91 6.75 3.45
CA LYS A 29 -0.15 6.54 4.67
C LYS A 29 0.08 5.04 4.84
N ILE A 30 1.34 4.62 4.94
CA ILE A 30 1.74 3.22 5.09
C ILE A 30 2.38 3.03 6.45
N GLU A 31 1.69 2.34 7.36
CA GLU A 31 2.24 1.92 8.65
C GLU A 31 3.16 0.73 8.44
N CYS A 32 4.44 0.93 8.77
CA CYS A 32 5.50 -0.07 8.63
C CYS A 32 6.61 0.28 9.62
N THR A 33 6.28 0.16 10.90
CA THR A 33 7.10 0.65 12.01
C THR A 33 8.53 0.12 11.97
N TYR A 34 8.71 -1.17 11.67
CA TYR A 34 10.02 -1.80 11.69
C TYR A 34 10.98 -1.25 10.62
N LEU A 35 10.47 -0.80 9.46
CA LEU A 35 11.29 -0.08 8.47
C LEU A 35 11.45 1.40 8.83
N ALA A 36 10.40 2.03 9.37
CA ALA A 36 10.42 3.44 9.73
C ALA A 36 11.43 3.75 10.85
N GLU A 37 11.51 2.88 11.85
CA GLU A 37 12.43 2.98 12.99
C GLU A 37 13.91 2.93 12.58
N LEU A 38 14.23 2.30 11.44
CA LEU A 38 15.59 2.29 10.88
C LEU A 38 16.03 3.65 10.31
N ILE A 39 15.09 4.55 10.00
CA ILE A 39 15.38 5.94 9.65
C ILE A 39 15.45 6.78 10.92
N ASN A 40 14.45 6.63 11.80
CA ASN A 40 14.38 7.32 13.08
C ASN A 40 13.54 6.50 14.05
N LEU A 41 14.06 6.21 15.24
CA LEU A 41 13.41 5.37 16.26
C LEU A 41 12.02 5.87 16.73
N ASN A 42 11.63 7.10 16.40
CA ASN A 42 10.29 7.62 16.74
C ASN A 42 9.31 7.56 15.56
N TYR A 43 9.74 7.10 14.38
CA TYR A 43 8.87 7.01 13.22
C TYR A 43 8.10 5.69 13.23
N SER A 44 6.92 5.72 12.63
CA SER A 44 6.03 4.55 12.55
C SER A 44 5.44 4.30 11.16
N PHE A 45 5.57 5.27 10.25
CA PHE A 45 4.97 5.17 8.92
C PHE A 45 5.75 5.93 7.85
N PHE A 46 5.35 5.67 6.61
CA PHE A 46 5.78 6.35 5.41
C PHE A 46 4.58 7.00 4.73
N TYR A 47 4.87 7.93 3.81
CA TYR A 47 3.89 8.38 2.83
C TYR A 47 4.30 7.89 1.44
N ILE A 48 3.33 7.36 0.71
CA ILE A 48 3.45 7.10 -0.72
C ILE A 48 2.61 8.14 -1.45
N LYS A 49 3.19 8.81 -2.44
CA LYS A 49 2.46 9.72 -3.33
C LYS A 49 2.38 9.12 -4.70
N LEU A 50 1.16 8.94 -5.21
CA LEU A 50 0.86 8.48 -6.56
C LEU A 50 0.37 9.66 -7.39
N PHE A 51 1.08 9.97 -8.47
CA PHE A 51 0.76 11.09 -9.36
C PHE A 51 0.01 10.59 -10.60
N GLU A 52 -1.05 11.30 -10.97
CA GLU A 52 -1.88 11.02 -12.15
C GLU A 52 -2.33 9.56 -12.18
N VAL A 53 -3.11 9.19 -11.16
CA VAL A 53 -3.71 7.86 -11.01
C VAL A 53 -4.71 7.65 -12.15
N SER A 54 -4.39 6.74 -13.06
CA SER A 54 -5.23 6.37 -14.20
C SER A 54 -6.14 5.18 -13.88
N HIS A 55 -5.78 4.37 -12.89
CA HIS A 55 -6.60 3.27 -12.40
C HIS A 55 -6.50 3.16 -10.89
N LEU A 56 -7.65 3.09 -10.22
CA LEU A 56 -7.77 2.75 -8.81
C LEU A 56 -9.05 1.95 -8.60
N SER A 57 -8.91 0.70 -8.15
CA SER A 57 -10.06 -0.10 -7.74
C SER A 57 -9.69 -1.12 -6.67
N PHE A 58 -10.67 -1.53 -5.87
CA PHE A 58 -10.51 -2.60 -4.89
C PHE A 58 -11.59 -3.64 -5.12
N GLN A 59 -11.17 -4.87 -5.39
CA GLN A 59 -12.06 -6.00 -5.53
C GLN A 59 -12.07 -6.78 -4.21
N THR A 60 -13.17 -6.70 -3.47
CA THR A 60 -13.30 -7.32 -2.15
C THR A 60 -13.36 -8.84 -2.22
N TRP A 61 -12.87 -9.50 -1.17
CA TRP A 61 -13.04 -10.92 -0.90
C TRP A 61 -13.86 -11.11 0.37
N HIS A 62 -14.82 -12.02 0.33
CA HIS A 62 -15.71 -12.30 1.45
C HIS A 62 -15.43 -13.70 2.00
N ASN A 63 -15.58 -13.87 3.33
CA ASN A 63 -15.42 -15.18 3.97
C ASN A 63 -16.55 -16.17 3.64
N LEU A 64 -17.72 -15.66 3.23
CA LEU A 64 -18.86 -16.47 2.85
C LEU A 64 -18.87 -16.64 1.32
N ILE A 65 -18.89 -17.89 0.87
CA ILE A 65 -18.82 -18.28 -0.56
C ILE A 65 -19.94 -17.65 -1.40
N ASP A 66 -21.08 -17.34 -0.78
CA ASP A 66 -22.27 -16.81 -1.47
C ASP A 66 -22.33 -15.28 -1.57
N LEU A 67 -21.38 -14.55 -0.95
CA LEU A 67 -21.28 -13.11 -1.09
C LEU A 67 -20.53 -12.76 -2.38
N ALA A 68 -21.20 -12.03 -3.27
CA ALA A 68 -20.58 -11.53 -4.48
C ALA A 68 -19.44 -10.56 -4.15
N THR A 69 -18.30 -10.69 -4.83
CA THR A 69 -17.21 -9.70 -4.74
C THR A 69 -17.71 -8.34 -5.20
N GLU A 70 -17.41 -7.29 -4.45
CA GLU A 70 -17.71 -5.91 -4.83
C GLU A 70 -16.48 -5.28 -5.49
N LEU A 71 -16.69 -4.57 -6.60
CA LEU A 71 -15.67 -3.71 -7.19
C LEU A 71 -15.90 -2.27 -6.73
N VAL A 72 -15.02 -1.79 -5.85
CA VAL A 72 -15.05 -0.46 -5.28
C VAL A 72 -14.07 0.43 -6.04
N ILE A 73 -14.53 1.57 -6.58
CA ILE A 73 -13.70 2.46 -7.44
C ILE A 73 -13.48 3.85 -6.85
N LYS A 74 -14.03 4.12 -5.66
CA LYS A 74 -13.96 5.43 -5.00
C LYS A 74 -12.93 5.38 -3.87
N PRO A 75 -11.90 6.24 -3.86
CA PRO A 75 -10.87 6.24 -2.81
C PRO A 75 -11.46 6.26 -1.39
N GLU A 76 -12.51 7.08 -1.18
CA GLU A 76 -13.19 7.21 0.11
C GLU A 76 -13.97 5.98 0.56
N LYS A 77 -14.13 5.00 -0.33
CA LYS A 77 -14.71 3.68 -0.05
C LYS A 77 -13.65 2.61 0.08
N ILE A 78 -12.63 2.65 -0.79
CA ILE A 78 -11.51 1.71 -0.78
C ILE A 78 -10.75 1.78 0.56
N PHE A 79 -10.42 2.98 1.02
CA PHE A 79 -9.59 3.20 2.19
C PHE A 79 -10.41 3.52 3.45
N GLN A 80 -11.64 2.97 3.55
CA GLN A 80 -12.43 3.06 4.79
C GLN A 80 -11.93 2.10 5.87
N ALA A 81 -11.38 0.97 5.45
CA ALA A 81 -10.70 0.03 6.33
C ALA A 81 -9.19 0.13 6.11
N GLU A 82 -8.45 -0.25 7.14
CA GLU A 82 -7.02 -0.52 7.04
C GLU A 82 -6.79 -1.77 6.18
N LEU A 83 -5.82 -1.69 5.27
CA LEU A 83 -5.48 -2.77 4.33
C LEU A 83 -4.03 -3.22 4.56
N GLU A 84 -3.85 -4.41 5.15
CA GLU A 84 -2.54 -5.04 5.29
C GLU A 84 -2.05 -5.54 3.93
N ILE A 85 -0.82 -5.21 3.56
CA ILE A 85 -0.20 -5.56 2.28
C ILE A 85 0.44 -6.95 2.39
N LEU A 86 -0.07 -7.91 1.60
CA LEU A 86 0.45 -9.28 1.56
C LEU A 86 1.39 -9.55 0.39
N SER A 87 1.17 -8.88 -0.74
CA SER A 87 2.05 -8.98 -1.92
C SER A 87 1.66 -7.93 -2.94
N ALA A 88 2.57 -7.62 -3.85
CA ALA A 88 2.28 -6.84 -5.04
C ALA A 88 2.81 -7.56 -6.29
N ASN A 89 2.08 -7.46 -7.40
CA ASN A 89 2.47 -7.99 -8.69
C ASN A 89 1.97 -7.07 -9.81
N ILE A 90 2.57 -7.17 -10.99
CA ILE A 90 2.05 -6.50 -12.19
C ILE A 90 1.24 -7.50 -13.01
N LYS A 91 0.02 -7.11 -13.38
CA LYS A 91 -0.83 -7.87 -14.28
C LYS A 91 -1.54 -6.92 -15.23
N ASP A 92 -1.44 -7.17 -16.54
CA ASP A 92 -2.07 -6.36 -17.58
C ASP A 92 -1.80 -4.85 -17.44
N ASP A 93 -0.54 -4.48 -17.16
CA ASP A 93 -0.06 -3.10 -16.93
C ASP A 93 -0.67 -2.36 -15.71
N VAL A 94 -1.27 -3.12 -14.79
CA VAL A 94 -1.80 -2.63 -13.51
C VAL A 94 -1.07 -3.32 -12.35
N VAL A 95 -0.74 -2.56 -11.30
CA VAL A 95 -0.21 -3.15 -10.06
C VAL A 95 -1.38 -3.71 -9.26
N GLU A 96 -1.37 -5.03 -9.04
CA GLU A 96 -2.28 -5.73 -8.13
C GLU A 96 -1.60 -5.92 -6.78
N VAL A 97 -2.11 -5.27 -5.74
CA VAL A 97 -1.71 -5.44 -4.35
C VAL A 97 -2.74 -6.33 -3.67
N ILE A 98 -2.30 -7.49 -3.17
CA ILE A 98 -3.16 -8.38 -2.39
C ILE A 98 -3.20 -7.87 -0.96
N CYS A 99 -4.40 -7.67 -0.44
CA CYS A 99 -4.60 -7.11 0.88
C CYS A 99 -5.45 -7.99 1.78
N ASN A 100 -5.11 -8.00 3.07
CA ASN A 100 -5.99 -8.44 4.14
C ASN A 100 -6.69 -7.24 4.78
N GLN A 101 -7.85 -7.51 5.37
CA GLN A 101 -8.61 -6.56 6.16
C GLN A 101 -9.14 -7.27 7.42
N TYR A 102 -8.97 -6.65 8.58
CA TYR A 102 -9.25 -7.28 9.89
C TYR A 102 -10.41 -6.64 10.66
N ASP A 103 -10.90 -5.48 10.25
CA ASP A 103 -12.00 -4.81 10.94
C ASP A 103 -13.34 -5.51 10.63
N LYS A 104 -13.85 -6.21 11.65
CA LYS A 104 -15.08 -7.00 11.61
C LYS A 104 -16.36 -6.19 11.41
N THR A 105 -16.29 -4.86 11.38
CA THR A 105 -17.43 -4.01 11.02
C THR A 105 -17.71 -4.01 9.51
N PHE A 106 -16.73 -4.42 8.70
CA PHE A 106 -16.89 -4.65 7.26
C PHE A 106 -17.26 -6.12 6.98
N ASP A 107 -17.92 -6.35 5.85
CA ASP A 107 -18.40 -7.66 5.42
C ASP A 107 -17.42 -8.42 4.50
N TYR A 108 -16.25 -7.84 4.23
CA TYR A 108 -15.14 -8.43 3.49
C TYR A 108 -13.93 -8.65 4.41
N CYS A 109 -12.99 -9.49 3.99
CA CYS A 109 -11.79 -9.86 4.76
C CYS A 109 -10.47 -9.48 4.07
N GLY A 110 -10.56 -8.84 2.90
CA GLY A 110 -9.41 -8.50 2.09
C GLY A 110 -9.84 -8.27 0.65
N GLY A 111 -8.88 -8.31 -0.27
CA GLY A 111 -9.16 -8.12 -1.68
C GLY A 111 -7.92 -7.85 -2.51
N VAL A 112 -8.17 -7.44 -3.76
CA VAL A 112 -7.15 -7.01 -4.70
C VAL A 112 -7.29 -5.52 -4.95
N LEU A 113 -6.33 -4.73 -4.47
CA LEU A 113 -6.18 -3.32 -4.78
C LEU A 113 -5.42 -3.18 -6.10
N ARG A 114 -6.03 -2.52 -7.06
CA ARG A 114 -5.47 -2.30 -8.40
C ARG A 114 -5.11 -0.84 -8.58
N ILE A 115 -3.85 -0.58 -8.90
CA ILE A 115 -3.30 0.77 -9.01
C ILE A 115 -2.53 0.91 -10.33
N SER A 116 -2.84 1.98 -11.06
CA SER A 116 -1.99 2.51 -12.14
C SER A 116 -1.83 4.01 -11.94
N ALA A 117 -0.59 4.47 -11.91
CA ALA A 117 -0.25 5.88 -11.81
C ALA A 117 0.96 6.19 -12.71
N ASN A 118 1.13 7.46 -13.10
CA ASN A 118 2.27 7.89 -13.89
C ASN A 118 3.57 7.74 -13.08
N ARG A 119 3.55 8.21 -11.84
CA ARG A 119 4.74 8.26 -10.97
C ARG A 119 4.40 7.96 -9.52
N ILE A 120 5.39 7.44 -8.80
CA ILE A 120 5.37 7.25 -7.36
C ILE A 120 6.51 8.03 -6.69
N GLU A 121 6.27 8.55 -5.49
CA GLU A 121 7.28 9.15 -4.61
C GLU A 121 7.09 8.58 -3.19
N ILE A 122 8.20 8.22 -2.54
CA ILE A 122 8.20 7.71 -1.16
C ILE A 122 8.69 8.85 -0.27
N CYS A 123 8.07 9.02 0.89
CA CYS A 123 8.54 9.95 1.92
C CYS A 123 8.56 9.30 3.30
N ASP A 124 9.49 9.73 4.15
CA ASP A 124 9.45 9.42 5.57
C ASP A 124 8.29 10.17 6.28
N GLU A 125 8.13 9.90 7.57
CA GLU A 125 7.11 10.56 8.42
C GLU A 125 7.23 12.10 8.47
N LYS A 126 8.42 12.66 8.20
CA LYS A 126 8.68 14.10 8.13
C LYS A 126 8.53 14.68 6.73
N MET A 127 8.04 13.91 5.76
CA MET A 127 7.87 14.28 4.36
C MET A 127 9.19 14.52 3.61
N ASN A 128 10.31 13.98 4.11
CA ASN A 128 11.55 13.93 3.35
C ASN A 128 11.43 12.82 2.30
N THR A 129 11.73 13.15 1.04
CA THR A 129 11.71 12.17 -0.05
C THR A 129 12.80 11.11 0.15
N ILE A 130 12.43 9.86 -0.08
CA ILE A 130 13.32 8.70 -0.06
C ILE A 130 13.31 8.09 -1.46
N SER A 131 14.48 7.73 -1.97
CA SER A 131 14.59 6.96 -3.22
C SER A 131 14.21 5.49 -3.02
N LEU A 132 13.84 4.82 -4.11
CA LEU A 132 13.56 3.38 -4.06
C LEU A 132 14.79 2.57 -3.60
N ASP A 133 16.00 2.97 -4.00
CA ASP A 133 17.25 2.32 -3.59
C ASP A 133 17.51 2.47 -2.08
N GLU A 134 17.23 3.64 -1.51
CA GLU A 134 17.32 3.85 -0.07
C GLU A 134 16.29 3.00 0.69
N LEU A 135 15.04 2.95 0.21
CA LEU A 135 13.99 2.10 0.79
C LEU A 135 14.37 0.61 0.73
N SER A 136 14.90 0.15 -0.41
CA SER A 136 15.41 -1.22 -0.56
C SER A 136 16.55 -1.50 0.43
N SER A 137 17.50 -0.56 0.57
CA SER A 137 18.62 -0.69 1.50
C SER A 137 18.17 -0.75 2.96
N ILE A 138 17.08 -0.06 3.32
CA ILE A 138 16.47 -0.13 4.65
C ILE A 138 15.84 -1.51 4.88
N CYS A 139 15.11 -2.02 3.88
CA CYS A 139 14.51 -3.35 3.92
C CYS A 139 15.58 -4.45 4.06
N ASP A 140 16.65 -4.40 3.27
CA ASP A 140 17.74 -5.37 3.32
C ASP A 140 18.43 -5.39 4.70
N LYS A 141 18.70 -4.19 5.26
CA LYS A 141 19.27 -4.07 6.61
C LYS A 141 18.40 -4.71 7.68
N TYR A 142 17.08 -4.60 7.56
CA TYR A 142 16.15 -5.23 8.49
C TYR A 142 16.28 -6.76 8.41
N TRP A 143 16.16 -7.33 7.21
CA TRP A 143 16.17 -8.79 7.02
C TRP A 143 17.53 -9.42 7.31
N ASP A 144 18.63 -8.70 7.09
CA ASP A 144 19.97 -9.15 7.48
C ASP A 144 20.13 -9.36 9.00
N THR A 145 19.27 -8.77 9.85
CA THR A 145 19.29 -9.04 11.30
C THR A 145 18.79 -10.44 11.68
N PHE A 146 18.12 -11.14 10.76
CA PHE A 146 17.56 -12.47 10.95
C PHE A 146 18.27 -13.57 10.15
N ARG A 147 19.35 -13.23 9.42
CA ARG A 147 20.20 -14.16 8.68
C ARG A 147 21.36 -14.67 9.54
#